data_AF-A0A7C1CA58-F1
#
_entry.id   AF-A0A7C1CA58-F1
#
_cell.length_a   1.000
_cell.length_b   1.000
_cell.length_c   1.000
_cell.angle_alpha   90.00
_cell.angle_beta   90.00
_cell.angle_gamma   90.00
#
_symmetry.space_group_name_H-M   'P 1'
#
loop_
_entity.id
_entity.type
_entity.pdbx_description
1 polymer ?
#
loop_
_entity_poly.entity_id
_entity_poly.type
_entity_poly.pdbx_seq_one_letter_code
_entity_poly.pdbx_strand_id
1 'polypeptide(L)' 'MRKKLNMVPDRPGVYIFKDEQERILYIGKAKRLKNRLRSYF' A
#
# COMPACT_ATOMS: atom_id res chain seq x y z
N MET A 1 10.58 -6.01 2.72
CA MET A 1 9.28 -5.60 2.12
C MET A 1 8.16 -6.63 2.30
N ARG A 2 8.32 -7.91 1.89
CA ARG A 2 7.27 -8.96 1.94
C ARG A 2 6.51 -9.14 3.27
N LYS A 3 7.16 -8.96 4.43
CA LYS A 3 6.48 -9.10 5.75
C LYS A 3 5.34 -8.10 5.96
N LYS A 4 5.44 -6.88 5.42
CA LYS A 4 4.38 -5.86 5.57
C LYS A 4 3.12 -6.19 4.76
N LEU A 5 3.25 -6.85 3.60
CA LEU A 5 2.11 -7.27 2.76
C LEU A 5 1.17 -8.26 3.48
N ASN A 6 1.70 -9.09 4.38
CA ASN A 6 0.89 -10.05 5.12
C ASN A 6 0.00 -9.39 6.18
N MET A 7 0.35 -8.17 6.61
CA MET A 7 -0.43 -7.38 7.58
C MET A 7 -1.43 -6.44 6.90
N VAL A 8 -1.42 -6.35 5.56
CA VAL A 8 -2.36 -5.51 4.82
C VAL A 8 -3.75 -6.14 4.88
N PRO A 9 -4.77 -5.41 5.36
CA PRO A 9 -6.12 -5.94 5.46
C PRO A 9 -6.77 -6.11 4.07
N ASP A 10 -7.60 -7.15 3.92
CA ASP A 10 -8.44 -7.32 2.73
C ASP A 10 -9.72 -6.49 2.84
N ARG A 11 -9.56 -5.16 2.87
CA ARG A 11 -10.67 -4.21 2.95
C ARG A 11 -10.38 -2.94 2.15
N PRO A 12 -11.40 -2.10 1.89
CA PRO A 12 -11.21 -0.82 1.24
C PRO A 12 -10.32 0.11 2.07
N GLY A 13 -9.58 0.98 1.39
CA GLY A 13 -8.81 2.01 2.05
C GLY A 13 -7.90 2.77 1.11
N VAL A 14 -7.03 3.58 1.72
CA VAL A 14 -6.04 4.42 1.05
C VAL A 14 -4.64 3.95 1.46
N TYR A 15 -3.71 3.97 0.52
CA TYR A 15 -2.29 3.73 0.76
C TYR A 15 -1.47 4.91 0.27
N ILE A 16 -0.30 5.09 0.88
CA ILE A 16 0.62 6.19 0.62
C ILE A 16 1.98 5.59 0.28
N PHE A 17 2.54 5.99 -0.85
CA PHE A 17 3.94 5.75 -1.16
C PHE A 17 4.76 6.98 -0.80
N LYS A 18 5.86 6.72 -0.10
CA LYS A 18 6.80 7.73 0.35
C LYS A 18 8.20 7.39 -0.13
N ASP A 19 9.02 8.41 -0.31
CA ASP A 19 10.46 8.23 -0.49
C ASP A 19 11.18 7.94 0.84
N GLU A 20 12.50 7.79 0.78
CA GLU A 20 13.34 7.53 1.96
C GLU A 20 13.39 8.72 2.94
N GLN A 21 12.99 9.93 2.51
CA GLN A 21 12.85 11.12 3.37
C GLN A 21 11.40 11.34 3.84
N GLU A 22 10.56 10.30 3.77
CA GLU A 22 9.14 10.33 4.18
C GLU A 22 8.25 11.30 3.36
N ARG A 23 8.73 11.83 2.23
CA ARG A 23 7.94 12.69 1.36
C ARG A 23 6.92 11.87 0.60
N ILE A 24 5.68 12.36 0.52
CA ILE A 24 4.60 11.68 -0.18
C ILE A 24 4.84 11.75 -1.68
N LEU A 25 5.04 10.60 -2.30
CA LEU A 25 5.18 10.46 -3.75
C LEU A 25 3.83 10.16 -4.42
N TYR A 26 2.99 9.37 -3.76
CA TYR A 26 1.71 8.95 -4.34
C TYR A 26 0.70 8.56 -3.26
N ILE A 27 -0.57 8.84 -3.52
CA ILE A 27 -1.71 8.40 -2.71
C ILE A 27 -2.69 7.68 -3.62
N GLY A 28 -3.04 6.44 -3.27
CA GLY A 28 -3.99 5.63 -4.02
C GLY A 28 -5.08 5.06 -3.13
N LYS A 29 -6.30 4.98 -3.66
CA LYS A 29 -7.41 4.23 -3.03
C LYS A 29 -7.57 2.85 -3.66
N ALA A 30 -8.06 1.88 -2.89
CA ALA A 30 -8.42 0.57 -3.39
C ALA A 30 -9.65 0.03 -2.68
N LYS A 31 -10.48 -0.75 -3.38
CA LYS A 31 -11.55 -1.55 -2.76
C LYS A 31 -11.00 -2.70 -1.92
N ARG A 32 -9.80 -3.19 -2.25
CA ARG A 32 -9.07 -4.23 -1.52
C ARG A 32 -7.58 -3.88 -1.52
N LEU A 33 -7.08 -3.36 -0.38
CA LEU A 33 -5.69 -2.91 -0.27
C LEU A 33 -4.69 -4.04 -0.51
N LYS A 34 -4.97 -5.25 0.00
CA LYS A 34 -4.09 -6.41 -0.13
C LYS A 34 -3.81 -6.77 -1.60
N ASN A 35 -4.85 -6.79 -2.44
CA ASN A 35 -4.71 -7.08 -3.87
C ASN A 35 -3.95 -5.96 -4.59
N ARG A 36 -4.29 -4.71 -4.30
CA ARG A 36 -3.69 -3.56 -4.99
C ARG A 36 -2.19 -3.46 -4.70
N LEU A 37 -1.77 -3.69 -3.46
CA LEU A 37 -0.36 -3.62 -3.07
C LEU A 37 0.46 -4.80 -3.58
N ARG A 38 -0.13 -5.99 -3.73
CA ARG A 38 0.54 -7.15 -4.36
C ARG A 38 0.87 -6.96 -5.84
N SER A 39 0.19 -6.05 -6.54
CA SER A 39 0.52 -5.76 -7.94
C SER A 39 1.79 -4.91 -8.10
N TYR A 40 2.29 -4.32 -7.01
CA TYR A 40 3.48 -3.48 -7.02
C TYR A 40 4.71 -4.16 -6.36
N PHE A 41 4.51 -5.24 -5.60
CA PHE A 41 5.52 -5.88 -4.74
C PHE A 41 5.31 -7.39 -4.62
#